data_AF-A0A3M6QP37-F1
#
_entry.id   AF-A0A3M6QP37-F1
#
_cell.length_a   1.000
_cell.length_b   1.000
_cell.length_c   1.000
_cell.angle_alpha   90.00
_cell.angle_beta   90.00
_cell.angle_gamma   90.00
#
_symmetry.space_group_name_H-M   'P 1'
#
loop_
_entity.id
_entity.type
_entity.pdbx_description
1 polymer ?
#
loop_
_entity_poly.entity_id
_entity_poly.type
_entity_poly.pdbx_seq_one_letter_code
_entity_poly.pdbx_strand_id
1 'polypeptide(L)' 'MSRNSQDLEAYVRSSADLLSLPLDAAQVARVADHLSRTVAMAALLEACDLPVEDEPASLYWPAPYPDAARP' A
#
# COMPACT_ATOMS: atom_id res chain seq x y z
N MET A 1 -17.68 -1.93 -19.95
CA MET A 1 -16.79 -1.90 -18.76
C MET A 1 -15.40 -2.35 -19.22
N SER A 2 -14.35 -1.60 -18.88
CA SER A 2 -12.98 -1.98 -19.24
C SER A 2 -12.54 -3.17 -18.39
N ARG A 3 -11.71 -4.07 -18.94
CA ARG A 3 -11.20 -5.26 -18.22
C ARG A 3 -10.48 -4.87 -16.92
N ASN A 4 -9.73 -3.78 -16.96
CA ASN A 4 -9.04 -3.21 -15.79
C ASN A 4 -10.00 -2.82 -14.64
N SER A 5 -11.20 -2.34 -14.97
CA SER A 5 -12.20 -1.99 -13.94
C SER A 5 -12.75 -3.23 -13.25
N GLN A 6 -12.94 -4.33 -13.98
CA GLN A 6 -13.41 -5.59 -13.41
C GLN A 6 -12.34 -6.24 -12.52
N ASP A 7 -11.08 -6.18 -12.94
CA ASP A 7 -9.96 -6.69 -12.14
C ASP A 7 -9.80 -5.89 -10.83
N LEU A 8 -10.00 -4.57 -10.86
CA LEU A 8 -9.99 -3.73 -9.66
C LEU A 8 -11.17 -4.02 -8.72
N GLU A 9 -12.39 -4.18 -9.23
CA GLU A 9 -13.55 -4.57 -8.39
C GLU A 9 -13.34 -5.94 -7.73
N ALA A 10 -12.75 -6.89 -8.46
CA ALA A 10 -12.42 -8.21 -7.92
C ALA A 10 -11.35 -8.12 -6.81
N TYR A 11 -10.31 -7.31 -7.02
CA TYR A 11 -9.27 -7.05 -6.01
C TYR A 11 -9.84 -6.38 -4.76
N VAL A 12 -10.71 -5.37 -4.92
CA VAL A 12 -11.37 -4.69 -3.81
C VAL A 12 -12.24 -5.67 -3.02
N ARG A 13 -13.01 -6.52 -3.69
CA ARG A 13 -13.87 -7.50 -3.04
C ARG A 13 -13.07 -8.51 -2.23
N SER A 14 -12.06 -9.14 -2.83
CA SER A 14 -11.24 -10.15 -2.14
C SER A 14 -10.48 -9.56 -0.95
N SER A 15 -9.97 -8.34 -1.09
CA SER A 15 -9.28 -7.63 -0.01
C SER A 15 -10.24 -7.28 1.12
N ALA A 16 -11.45 -6.80 0.81
CA ALA A 16 -12.48 -6.48 1.79
C ALA A 16 -12.93 -7.73 2.55
N ASP A 17 -13.14 -8.85 1.86
CA ASP A 17 -13.48 -10.13 2.49
C ASP A 17 -12.37 -10.61 3.45
N LEU A 18 -11.11 -10.55 3.02
CA LEU A 18 -9.96 -10.91 3.85
C LEU A 18 -9.86 -10.05 5.11
N LEU A 19 -10.13 -8.75 4.99
CA LEU A 19 -10.07 -7.77 6.07
C LEU A 19 -11.36 -7.69 6.89
N SER A 20 -12.37 -8.54 6.59
CA SER A 20 -13.68 -8.52 7.24
C SER A 20 -14.38 -7.16 7.16
N LEU A 21 -14.25 -6.47 6.03
CA LEU A 21 -14.91 -5.19 5.74
C LEU A 21 -16.20 -5.44 4.94
N PRO A 22 -17.39 -5.20 5.51
CA PRO A 22 -18.64 -5.46 4.82
C PRO A 22 -18.89 -4.37 3.76
N LEU A 23 -18.64 -4.70 2.49
CA LEU A 23 -18.91 -3.82 1.36
C LEU A 23 -20.03 -4.38 0.49
N ASP A 24 -21.02 -3.55 0.18
CA ASP A 24 -21.99 -3.84 -0.87
C ASP A 24 -21.38 -3.61 -2.27
N ALA A 25 -22.10 -4.05 -3.32
CA ALA A 25 -21.61 -3.94 -4.70
C ALA A 25 -21.36 -2.48 -5.14
N ALA A 26 -22.16 -1.51 -4.67
CA ALA A 26 -21.99 -0.11 -5.02
C ALA A 26 -20.79 0.51 -4.30
N GLN A 27 -20.51 0.08 -3.07
CA GLN A 27 -19.32 0.45 -2.30
C GLN A 27 -18.06 -0.12 -2.95
N VAL A 28 -18.08 -1.38 -3.38
CA VAL A 28 -16.97 -1.99 -4.14
C VAL A 28 -16.63 -1.17 -5.39
N ALA A 29 -17.64 -0.80 -6.18
CA ALA A 29 -17.43 0.01 -7.39
C ALA A 29 -16.83 1.39 -7.06
N ARG A 30 -17.31 2.08 -6.02
CA ARG A 30 -16.75 3.38 -5.60
C ARG A 30 -15.31 3.27 -5.12
N VAL A 31 -15.00 2.24 -4.31
CA VAL A 31 -13.63 2.01 -3.83
C VAL A 31 -12.70 1.66 -5.00
N ALA A 32 -13.15 0.86 -5.96
CA ALA A 32 -12.38 0.53 -7.16
C ALA A 32 -12.06 1.76 -8.01
N ASP A 33 -12.99 2.71 -8.14
CA ASP A 33 -12.75 3.98 -8.83
C ASP A 33 -11.66 4.81 -8.13
N HIS A 34 -11.73 4.96 -6.81
CA HIS A 34 -10.68 5.63 -6.05
C HIS A 34 -9.33 4.91 -6.13
N LEU A 35 -9.34 3.57 -6.05
CA LEU A 35 -8.15 2.75 -6.15
C LEU A 35 -7.47 2.90 -7.51
N SER A 36 -8.23 3.07 -8.60
CA SER A 36 -7.67 3.29 -9.94
C SER A 36 -6.77 4.53 -10.00
N ARG A 37 -7.11 5.59 -9.25
CA ARG A 37 -6.29 6.80 -9.13
C ARG A 37 -5.01 6.51 -8.36
N THR A 38 -5.10 5.68 -7.32
CA THR A 38 -3.93 5.23 -6.54
C THR A 38 -3.01 4.34 -7.36
N VAL A 39 -3.52 3.48 -8.24
CA VAL A 39 -2.71 2.68 -9.17
C VAL A 39 -1.85 3.59 -10.05
N ALA A 40 -2.41 4.69 -10.56
CA ALA A 40 -1.64 5.65 -11.35
C ALA A 40 -0.51 6.31 -10.53
N MET A 41 -0.74 6.60 -9.24
CA MET A 41 0.30 7.14 -8.35
C MET A 41 1.37 6.09 -8.00
N ALA A 42 0.97 4.85 -7.75
CA ALA A 42 1.89 3.74 -7.48
C ALA A 42 2.82 3.48 -8.67
N ALA A 43 2.30 3.55 -9.90
CA ALA A 43 3.11 3.41 -11.12
C ALA A 43 4.21 4.48 -11.25
N LEU A 44 4.02 5.68 -10.68
CA LEU A 44 5.07 6.70 -10.63
C LEU A 44 6.20 6.31 -9.67
N LEU A 45 5.87 5.63 -8.57
CA LEU A 45 6.85 5.15 -7.59
C LEU A 45 7.60 3.91 -8.09
N GLU A 46 6.93 2.99 -8.79
CA GLU A 46 7.57 1.81 -9.41
C GLU A 46 8.62 2.19 -10.47
N ALA A 47 8.51 3.39 -11.05
CA ALA A 47 9.46 3.91 -12.01
C ALA A 47 10.73 4.52 -11.35
N CYS A 48 10.77 4.64 -10.01
CA CYS A 48 11.96 5.09 -9.29
C CYS A 48 13.00 3.97 -9.25
N ASP A 49 14.26 4.32 -9.51
CA ASP A 49 15.39 3.40 -9.34
C ASP A 49 15.72 3.30 -7.85
N LEU A 50 15.28 2.21 -7.21
CA LEU A 50 15.50 1.91 -5.80
C LEU A 50 16.35 0.63 -5.70
N PRO A 51 17.68 0.75 -5.62
CA PRO A 51 18.57 -0.40 -5.46
C PRO A 51 18.31 -1.13 -4.13
N VAL A 52 18.80 -2.37 -4.01
CA VAL A 52 18.50 -3.24 -2.87
C VAL A 52 19.07 -2.72 -1.53
N GLU A 53 20.12 -1.92 -1.61
CA GLU A 53 20.73 -1.23 -0.47
C GLU A 53 19.97 0.01 0.01
N ASP A 54 18.94 0.48 -0.72
CA ASP A 54 18.11 1.59 -0.25
C ASP A 54 17.26 1.15 0.94
N GLU A 55 17.53 1.78 2.09
CA GLU A 55 16.85 1.46 3.34
C GLU A 55 15.54 2.27 3.49
N PRO A 56 14.55 1.74 4.24
CA PRO A 56 13.38 2.52 4.64
C PRO A 56 13.79 3.80 5.37
N ALA A 57 13.02 4.88 5.16
CA ALA A 57 13.32 6.19 5.76
C ALA A 57 13.43 6.19 7.30
N SER A 58 12.88 5.18 7.97
CA SER A 58 13.03 4.98 9.40
C SER A 58 13.33 3.52 9.69
N LEU A 59 14.44 3.31 10.41
CA LEU A 59 14.85 2.00 10.89
C LEU A 59 14.37 1.77 12.32
N TYR A 60 14.12 0.50 12.64
CA TYR A 60 13.80 0.11 14.00
C TYR A 60 14.97 0.40 14.95
N TRP A 61 14.68 1.11 16.04
CA TRP A 61 15.64 1.40 17.11
C TRP A 61 15.14 0.80 18.44
N PRO A 62 15.68 -0.35 18.90
CA PRO A 62 15.14 -1.07 20.06
C PRO A 62 15.29 -0.33 21.38
N ALA A 63 16.39 0.39 21.57
CA ALA A 63 16.67 1.23 22.73
C ALA A 63 17.77 2.23 22.37
N PRO A 64 17.76 3.46 22.94
CA PRO A 64 18.85 4.42 22.77
C PRO A 64 20.21 3.77 23.04
N TYR A 65 21.23 4.20 22.29
CA TYR A 65 22.59 3.76 22.58
C TYR A 65 22.96 4.21 24.00
N PRO A 66 23.57 3.36 24.85
CA PRO A 66 23.96 3.77 26.19
C PRO A 66 24.87 5.00 26.10
N ASP A 67 24.59 6.03 26.90
CA ASP A 67 25.59 7.07 27.14
C ASP A 67 26.82 6.36 27.67
N ALA A 68 27.91 6.37 26.91
CA ALA A 68 29.19 5.98 27.44
C ALA A 68 29.41 6.91 28.64
N ALA A 69 29.29 6.38 29.85
CA ALA A 69 29.93 6.99 31.00
C ALA A 69 31.40 7.12 30.59
N ARG A 70 31.74 8.30 30.09
CA ARG A 70 33.11 8.73 29.87
C ARG A 70 33.81 8.47 31.21
N PRO A 71 34.99 7.81 31.22
CA PRO A 71 35.67 7.43 32.46
C PRO A 71 35.81 8.61 33.42
#